data_AF-A0A838HPQ6-F1
#
_entry.id   AF-A0A838HPQ6-F1
#
_cell.length_a   1.000
_cell.length_b   1.000
_cell.length_c   1.000
_cell.angle_alpha   90.00
_cell.angle_beta   90.00
_cell.angle_gamma   90.00
#
_symmetry.space_group_name_H-M   'P 1'
#
loop_
_entity.id
_entity.type
_entity.pdbx_description
1 polymer ?
#
loop_
_entity_poly.entity_id
_entity_poly.type
_entity_poly.pdbx_seq_one_letter_code
_entity_poly.pdbx_strand_id
1 'polypeptide(L)'
;MHTWKTTTRALCALALAGSLAACGDFLTGTDLDTDPNRPTNASRDQLFVAMQAKQQAFHEGHVARVVTMWVQQFAGTDRQYIPLDQYDVAEGEFNPQFSGLYTGGGLVDMRRIVATAEADGDRRYAGIVKVWEAFTIGMA
;
A
#
# COMPACT_ATOMS: atom_id res chain seq x y z
N MET A 1 -9.52 53.09 43.52
CA MET A 1 -10.39 52.01 42.98
C MET A 1 -10.39 51.90 41.44
N HIS A 2 -9.76 52.82 40.68
CA HIS A 2 -9.73 52.77 39.20
C HIS A 2 -8.64 51.87 38.60
N THR A 3 -7.52 51.66 39.29
CA THR A 3 -6.35 50.92 38.79
C THR A 3 -6.49 49.40 38.81
N TRP A 4 -7.32 48.86 39.70
CA TRP A 4 -7.60 47.41 39.77
C TRP A 4 -8.36 46.91 38.54
N LYS A 5 -9.35 47.68 38.06
CA LYS A 5 -10.17 47.27 36.91
C LYS A 5 -9.38 47.26 35.61
N THR A 6 -8.40 48.14 35.45
CA THR A 6 -7.53 48.19 34.26
C THR A 6 -6.48 47.08 34.28
N THR A 7 -5.90 46.76 35.44
CA THR A 7 -4.98 45.62 35.56
C THR A 7 -5.69 44.28 35.38
N THR A 8 -6.92 44.10 35.91
CA THR A 8 -7.71 42.89 35.65
C THR A 8 -8.04 42.72 34.17
N ARG A 9 -8.41 43.79 33.46
CA ARG A 9 -8.68 43.73 32.01
C ARG A 9 -7.44 43.37 31.20
N ALA A 10 -6.29 43.94 31.55
CA ALA A 10 -5.01 43.61 30.91
C ALA A 10 -4.61 42.14 31.14
N LEU A 11 -4.79 41.63 32.37
CA LEU A 11 -4.56 40.21 32.71
C LEU A 11 -5.49 39.28 31.94
N CYS A 12 -6.78 39.60 31.83
CA CYS A 12 -7.73 38.81 31.04
C CYS A 12 -7.37 38.80 29.55
N ALA A 13 -6.95 39.95 28.99
CA ALA A 13 -6.52 40.03 27.60
C ALA A 13 -5.26 39.22 27.33
N LEU A 14 -4.29 39.23 28.26
CA LEU A 14 -3.06 38.45 28.17
C LEU A 14 -3.33 36.93 28.29
N ALA A 15 -4.24 36.54 29.19
CA ALA A 15 -4.67 35.14 29.34
C ALA A 15 -5.39 34.62 28.09
N LEU A 16 -6.25 35.44 27.48
CA LEU A 16 -6.97 35.09 26.25
C LEU A 16 -6.02 35.01 25.03
N ALA A 17 -5.04 35.92 24.96
CA ALA A 17 -3.99 35.85 23.94
C ALA A 17 -3.10 34.61 24.11
N GLY A 18 -2.75 34.24 25.35
CA GLY A 18 -2.00 33.03 25.66
C GLY A 18 -2.76 31.74 25.33
N SER A 19 -4.08 31.71 25.55
CA SER A 19 -4.90 30.54 25.21
C SER A 19 -5.07 30.34 23.70
N LEU A 20 -5.03 31.41 22.90
CA LEU A 20 -5.07 31.31 21.44
C LEU A 20 -3.73 30.81 20.85
N ALA A 21 -2.61 31.02 21.54
CA ALA A 21 -1.30 30.53 21.12
C ALA A 21 -1.04 29.06 21.48
N ALA A 22 -1.86 28.44 22.34
CA ALA A 22 -1.66 27.08 22.85
C ALA A 22 -2.37 25.97 22.03
N CYS A 23 -3.21 26.31 21.06
CA CYS A 23 -3.92 25.37 20.20
C CYS A 23 -3.26 25.29 18.82
N GLY A 24 -2.23 24.47 18.65
CA GLY A 24 -1.63 24.24 17.34
C GLY A 24 -1.00 22.86 17.20
N ASP A 25 -0.14 22.49 18.16
CA ASP A 25 0.79 21.38 17.99
C ASP A 25 0.69 20.29 19.07
N PHE A 26 -0.40 20.22 19.84
CA PHE A 26 -0.55 19.17 20.87
C PHE A 26 -0.65 17.75 20.27
N LEU A 27 -1.10 17.63 19.02
CA LEU A 27 -1.22 16.37 18.29
C LEU A 27 -0.21 16.23 17.15
N THR A 28 0.76 17.13 17.04
CA THR A 28 1.83 17.06 16.05
C THR A 28 3.15 16.75 16.76
N GLY A 29 3.99 15.94 16.14
CA GLY A 29 5.22 15.46 16.75
C GLY A 29 5.65 14.12 16.15
N THR A 30 6.94 13.81 16.27
CA THR A 30 7.53 12.59 15.67
C THR A 30 6.82 11.31 16.09
N ASP A 31 6.30 11.25 17.32
CA ASP A 31 5.60 10.09 17.88
C ASP A 31 4.07 10.16 17.71
N LEU A 32 3.54 11.26 17.16
CA LEU A 32 2.11 11.50 16.96
C LEU A 32 1.70 11.52 15.48
N ASP A 33 2.60 12.01 14.61
CA ASP A 33 2.41 12.07 13.15
C ASP A 33 2.94 10.81 12.43
N THR A 34 3.79 10.02 13.10
CA THR A 34 4.36 8.80 12.53
C THR A 34 3.72 7.59 13.22
N ASP A 35 3.01 6.76 12.44
CA ASP A 35 2.55 5.46 12.93
C ASP A 35 3.76 4.50 13.04
N PRO A 36 4.20 4.12 14.27
CA PRO A 36 5.34 3.24 14.45
C PRO A 36 5.10 1.83 13.90
N ASN A 37 3.84 1.45 13.62
CA ASN A 37 3.48 0.17 13.03
C ASN A 37 3.46 0.19 11.49
N ARG A 38 3.73 1.35 10.88
CA ARG A 38 3.72 1.53 9.43
C ARG A 38 5.13 1.87 8.91
N PRO A 39 5.99 0.86 8.67
CA PRO A 39 7.31 1.11 8.10
C PRO A 39 7.16 1.81 6.73
N THR A 40 7.78 2.98 6.60
CA THR A 40 7.71 3.81 5.38
C THR A 40 8.87 3.53 4.42
N ASN A 41 9.90 2.84 4.89
CA ASN A 41 11.07 2.49 4.10
C ASN A 41 11.39 1.01 4.23
N ALA A 42 11.82 0.42 3.11
CA ALA A 42 12.24 -0.97 3.02
C ALA A 42 13.48 -1.04 2.13
N SER A 43 14.42 -1.92 2.48
CA SER A 43 15.59 -2.18 1.65
C SER A 43 15.20 -2.89 0.35
N ARG A 44 16.07 -2.81 -0.65
CA ARG A 44 15.90 -3.53 -1.92
C ARG A 44 15.65 -5.02 -1.72
N ASP A 45 16.42 -5.65 -0.83
CA ASP A 45 16.32 -7.09 -0.55
C ASP A 45 15.00 -7.43 0.15
N GLN A 46 14.52 -6.58 1.06
CA GLN A 46 13.21 -6.75 1.71
C GLN A 46 12.07 -6.67 0.68
N LEU A 47 12.11 -5.67 -0.20
CA LEU A 47 11.13 -5.52 -1.28
C LEU A 47 11.18 -6.72 -2.23
N PHE A 48 12.38 -7.23 -2.54
CA PHE A 48 12.55 -8.36 -3.43
C PHE A 48 11.93 -9.65 -2.88
N VAL A 49 12.13 -9.95 -1.60
CA VAL A 49 11.49 -11.11 -0.95
C VAL A 49 9.97 -10.91 -0.88
N ALA A 50 9.51 -9.70 -0.53
CA ALA A 50 8.08 -9.38 -0.46
C ALA A 50 7.39 -9.52 -1.83
N MET A 51 8.01 -9.05 -2.92
CA MET A 51 7.44 -9.20 -4.25
C MET A 51 7.35 -10.67 -4.66
N GLN A 52 8.35 -11.50 -4.35
CA GLN A 52 8.31 -12.92 -4.70
C GLN A 52 7.14 -13.64 -4.00
N ALA A 53 6.94 -13.38 -2.71
CA ALA A 53 5.81 -13.93 -1.97
C ALA A 53 4.47 -13.46 -2.53
N LYS A 54 4.37 -12.18 -2.93
CA LYS A 54 3.17 -11.63 -3.55
C LYS A 54 2.89 -12.24 -4.92
N GLN A 55 3.92 -12.39 -5.76
CA GLN A 55 3.81 -12.99 -7.08
C GLN A 55 3.37 -14.44 -6.99
N GLN A 56 3.87 -15.22 -6.02
CA GLN A 56 3.36 -16.57 -5.77
C GLN A 56 1.85 -16.58 -5.56
N ALA A 57 1.35 -15.73 -4.66
CA ALA A 57 -0.08 -15.63 -4.38
C ALA A 57 -0.89 -15.14 -5.59
N PHE A 58 -0.30 -14.34 -6.48
CA PHE A 58 -0.93 -13.89 -7.71
C PHE A 58 -1.03 -15.03 -8.75
N HIS A 59 0.08 -15.71 -9.03
CA HIS A 59 0.17 -16.75 -10.06
C HIS A 59 -0.55 -18.05 -9.69
N GLU A 60 -0.69 -18.36 -8.40
CA GLU A 60 -1.39 -19.55 -7.93
C GLU A 60 -2.76 -19.23 -7.32
N GLY A 61 -3.18 -17.97 -7.47
CA GLY A 61 -4.36 -17.43 -6.82
C GLY A 61 -5.67 -17.72 -7.54
N HIS A 62 -6.60 -16.79 -7.34
CA HIS A 62 -7.94 -16.88 -7.87
C HIS A 62 -7.99 -16.94 -9.41
N VAL A 63 -7.18 -16.15 -10.12
CA VAL A 63 -7.13 -16.17 -11.60
C VAL A 63 -6.76 -17.56 -12.11
N ALA A 64 -5.70 -18.17 -11.55
CA ALA A 64 -5.29 -19.52 -11.92
C ALA A 64 -6.42 -20.52 -11.68
N ARG A 65 -7.08 -20.47 -10.52
CA ARG A 65 -8.22 -21.37 -10.21
C ARG A 65 -9.36 -21.22 -11.22
N VAL A 66 -9.72 -19.99 -11.59
CA VAL A 66 -10.81 -19.73 -12.55
C VAL A 66 -10.45 -20.20 -13.95
N VAL A 67 -9.24 -19.89 -14.43
CA VAL A 67 -8.76 -20.38 -15.73
C VAL A 67 -8.76 -21.92 -15.76
N THR A 68 -8.35 -22.58 -14.67
CA THR A 68 -8.37 -24.05 -14.55
C THR A 68 -9.78 -24.63 -14.64
N MET A 69 -10.80 -23.92 -14.14
CA MET A 69 -12.21 -24.31 -14.36
C MET A 69 -12.59 -24.16 -15.84
N TRP A 70 -12.24 -23.04 -16.47
CA TRP A 70 -12.59 -22.77 -17.87
C TRP A 70 -11.89 -23.70 -18.87
N VAL A 71 -10.68 -24.17 -18.57
CA VAL A 71 -10.01 -25.23 -19.35
C VAL A 71 -10.41 -26.65 -18.92
N GLN A 72 -11.47 -26.77 -18.11
CA GLN A 72 -12.10 -28.01 -17.67
C GLN A 72 -11.18 -28.97 -16.90
N GLN A 73 -10.15 -28.43 -16.25
CA GLN A 73 -9.29 -29.19 -15.36
C GLN A 73 -9.86 -29.26 -13.94
N PHE A 74 -10.65 -28.26 -13.52
CA PHE A 74 -11.45 -28.25 -12.30
C PHE A 74 -12.94 -28.06 -12.61
N ALA A 75 -13.80 -28.34 -11.64
CA ALA A 75 -15.22 -28.02 -11.68
C ALA A 75 -15.57 -27.09 -10.50
N GLY A 76 -16.42 -26.10 -10.74
CA GLY A 76 -16.88 -25.17 -9.72
C GLY A 76 -18.06 -25.73 -8.95
N THR A 77 -17.79 -26.35 -7.80
CA THR A 77 -18.83 -27.11 -7.06
C THR A 77 -19.43 -26.38 -5.85
N ASP A 78 -18.92 -25.19 -5.48
CA ASP A 78 -19.39 -24.47 -4.30
C ASP A 78 -19.21 -22.93 -4.41
N ARG A 79 -20.09 -22.19 -3.71
CA ARG A 79 -20.10 -20.71 -3.57
C ARG A 79 -19.83 -19.97 -4.89
N GLN A 80 -18.89 -19.02 -4.85
CA GLN A 80 -18.48 -18.18 -5.96
C GLN A 80 -18.00 -18.98 -7.17
N TYR A 81 -17.55 -20.22 -6.99
CA TYR A 81 -17.02 -21.00 -8.10
C TYR A 81 -18.13 -21.63 -8.97
N ILE A 82 -19.34 -21.83 -8.44
CA ILE A 82 -20.49 -22.31 -9.23
C ILE A 82 -20.82 -21.36 -10.39
N PRO A 83 -21.10 -20.07 -10.15
CA PRO A 83 -21.39 -19.15 -11.25
C PRO A 83 -20.18 -18.93 -12.16
N LEU A 84 -18.97 -18.88 -11.62
CA LEU A 84 -17.75 -18.70 -12.43
C LEU A 84 -17.49 -19.86 -13.41
N ASP A 85 -17.79 -21.09 -13.00
CA ASP A 85 -17.70 -22.28 -13.87
C ASP A 85 -18.78 -22.28 -14.96
N GLN A 86 -19.89 -21.59 -14.71
CA GLN A 86 -20.99 -21.38 -15.66
C GLN A 86 -20.83 -20.11 -16.50
N TYR A 87 -19.66 -19.45 -16.42
CA TYR A 87 -19.36 -18.20 -17.12
C TYR A 87 -20.26 -17.01 -16.71
N ASP A 88 -20.91 -17.09 -15.55
CA ASP A 88 -21.61 -15.97 -14.93
C ASP A 88 -20.60 -15.15 -14.10
N VAL A 89 -20.00 -14.15 -14.75
CA VAL A 89 -18.88 -13.35 -14.21
C VAL A 89 -19.31 -11.90 -14.08
N ALA A 90 -19.23 -11.35 -12.87
CA ALA A 90 -19.47 -9.94 -12.61
C ALA A 90 -18.21 -9.10 -12.90
N GLU A 91 -18.41 -7.82 -13.26
CA GLU A 91 -17.32 -6.87 -13.55
C GLU A 91 -16.29 -6.78 -12.41
N GLY A 92 -16.75 -6.87 -11.15
CA GLY A 92 -15.90 -6.73 -9.97
C GLY A 92 -15.11 -7.98 -9.56
N GLU A 93 -15.27 -9.12 -10.25
CA GLU A 93 -14.74 -10.41 -9.79
C GLU A 93 -13.21 -10.39 -9.64
N PHE A 94 -12.51 -9.74 -10.57
CA PHE A 94 -11.05 -9.73 -10.64
C PHE A 94 -10.40 -8.44 -10.10
N ASN A 95 -11.18 -7.56 -9.47
CA ASN A 95 -10.68 -6.28 -8.96
C ASN A 95 -9.51 -6.41 -7.97
N PRO A 96 -9.53 -7.33 -6.98
CA PRO A 96 -8.41 -7.49 -6.06
C PRO A 96 -7.11 -7.92 -6.74
N GLN A 97 -7.20 -8.74 -7.78
CA GLN A 97 -6.06 -9.28 -8.53
C GLN A 97 -5.47 -8.20 -9.43
N PHE A 98 -6.33 -7.46 -10.14
CA PHE A 98 -5.91 -6.30 -10.93
C PHE A 98 -5.26 -5.23 -10.04
N SER A 99 -5.88 -4.86 -8.92
CA SER A 99 -5.29 -3.90 -7.96
C SER A 99 -3.98 -4.41 -7.36
N GLY A 100 -3.90 -5.72 -7.09
CA GLY A 100 -2.70 -6.40 -6.61
C GLY A 100 -1.49 -6.25 -7.53
N LEU A 101 -1.71 -6.07 -8.84
CA LEU A 101 -0.66 -5.85 -9.83
C LEU A 101 0.09 -4.54 -9.60
N TYR A 102 -0.63 -3.48 -9.21
CA TYR A 102 -0.08 -2.12 -9.12
C TYR A 102 0.33 -1.71 -7.70
N THR A 103 -0.06 -2.50 -6.70
CA THR A 103 0.18 -2.22 -5.28
C THR A 103 1.36 -3.01 -4.72
N GLY A 104 1.54 -3.02 -3.40
CA GLY A 104 2.69 -3.64 -2.74
C GLY A 104 2.92 -5.09 -3.16
N GLY A 105 4.18 -5.42 -3.44
CA GLY A 105 4.66 -6.66 -4.04
C GLY A 105 4.40 -6.80 -5.55
N GLY A 106 3.72 -5.83 -6.15
CA GLY A 106 3.50 -5.70 -7.60
C GLY A 106 4.47 -4.70 -8.24
N LEU A 107 4.01 -4.04 -9.32
CA LEU A 107 4.80 -3.19 -10.19
C LEU A 107 5.46 -2.01 -9.46
N VAL A 108 4.79 -1.43 -8.47
CA VAL A 108 5.36 -0.29 -7.70
C VAL A 108 6.65 -0.68 -6.99
N ASP A 109 6.68 -1.85 -6.36
CA ASP A 109 7.86 -2.33 -5.64
C ASP A 109 8.92 -2.85 -6.60
N MET A 110 8.53 -3.53 -7.69
CA MET A 110 9.45 -3.95 -8.74
C MET A 110 10.20 -2.74 -9.34
N ARG A 111 9.49 -1.66 -9.65
CA ARG A 111 10.12 -0.43 -10.17
C ARG A 111 11.02 0.25 -9.17
N ARG A 112 10.66 0.26 -7.88
CA ARG A 112 11.52 0.77 -6.80
C ARG A 112 12.80 -0.06 -6.66
N ILE A 113 12.70 -1.38 -6.76
CA ILE A 113 13.85 -2.29 -6.74
C ILE A 113 14.76 -2.04 -7.95
N VAL A 114 14.19 -1.92 -9.17
CA VAL A 114 14.97 -1.64 -10.38
C VAL A 114 15.70 -0.30 -10.25
N ALA A 115 15.01 0.75 -9.82
CA ALA A 115 15.62 2.08 -9.68
C ALA A 115 16.78 2.09 -8.68
N THR A 116 16.61 1.41 -7.52
CA THR A 116 17.68 1.32 -6.52
C THR A 116 18.86 0.46 -7.00
N ALA A 117 18.60 -0.64 -7.70
CA ALA A 117 19.66 -1.44 -8.31
C ALA A 117 20.43 -0.69 -9.40
N GLU A 118 19.74 0.08 -10.25
CA GLU A 118 20.38 0.89 -11.29
C GLU A 118 21.22 2.03 -10.70
N ALA A 119 20.75 2.67 -9.61
CA ALA A 119 21.50 3.71 -8.90
C ALA A 119 22.83 3.17 -8.32
N ASP A 120 22.84 1.90 -7.86
CA ASP A 120 24.04 1.23 -7.35
C ASP A 120 24.92 0.63 -8.46
N GLY A 121 24.49 0.70 -9.72
CA GLY A 121 25.18 0.03 -10.84
C GLY A 121 25.03 -1.49 -10.86
N ASP A 122 24.13 -2.06 -10.05
CA ASP A 122 23.85 -3.49 -10.01
C ASP A 122 22.90 -3.92 -11.14
N ARG A 123 23.50 -4.09 -12.32
CA ARG A 123 22.78 -4.50 -13.53
C ARG A 123 22.18 -5.90 -13.43
N ARG A 124 22.75 -6.78 -12.59
CA ARG A 124 22.26 -8.16 -12.42
C ARG A 124 20.96 -8.14 -11.65
N TYR A 125 20.93 -7.43 -10.52
CA TYR A 125 19.74 -7.29 -9.70
C TYR A 125 18.60 -6.61 -10.48
N ALA A 126 18.90 -5.49 -11.14
CA ALA A 126 17.92 -4.81 -12.00
C ALA A 126 17.41 -5.73 -13.11
N GLY A 127 18.28 -6.52 -13.74
CA GLY A 127 17.92 -7.49 -14.78
C GLY A 127 16.94 -8.56 -14.28
N ILE A 128 17.21 -9.16 -13.12
CA ILE A 128 16.34 -10.16 -12.50
C ILE A 128 14.93 -9.59 -12.30
N VAL A 129 14.84 -8.38 -11.74
CA VAL A 129 13.53 -7.78 -11.41
C VAL A 129 12.79 -7.32 -12.66
N LYS A 130 13.50 -6.88 -13.72
CA LYS A 130 12.87 -6.60 -15.02
C LYS A 130 12.25 -7.85 -15.66
N VAL A 131 12.86 -9.03 -15.49
CA VAL A 131 12.27 -10.29 -15.95
C VAL A 131 11.00 -10.59 -15.16
N TRP A 132 11.02 -10.43 -13.84
CA TRP A 132 9.82 -10.57 -13.01
C TRP A 132 8.72 -9.62 -13.45
N GLU A 133 9.05 -8.35 -13.66
CA GLU A 133 8.09 -7.36 -14.10
C GLU A 133 7.48 -7.72 -15.46
N ALA A 134 8.29 -8.14 -16.43
CA ALA A 134 7.79 -8.58 -17.72
C ALA A 134 6.86 -9.80 -17.59
N PHE A 135 7.22 -10.75 -16.73
CA PHE A 135 6.38 -11.92 -16.45
C PHE A 135 5.05 -11.54 -15.79
N THR A 136 5.08 -10.65 -14.81
CA THR A 136 3.91 -10.15 -14.11
C THR A 136 2.95 -9.40 -15.04
N ILE A 137 3.46 -8.54 -15.93
CA ILE A 137 2.63 -7.87 -16.95
C ILE A 137 2.10 -8.86 -17.99
N GLY A 138 2.91 -9.86 -18.39
CA GLY A 138 2.49 -10.87 -19.36
C GLY A 138 1.37 -11.79 -18.87
N MET A 139 1.17 -11.88 -17.55
CA MET A 139 0.13 -12.66 -16.89
C MET A 139 -1.10 -11.84 -16.47
N ALA A 140 -1.06 -10.52 -16.66
CA ALA A 140 -2.10 -9.58 -16.24
C ALA A 140 -3.26 -9.45 -17.23
#